data_AF-A0A9P3GSC6-F1
#
_entry.id   AF-A0A9P3GSC6-F1
#
_cell.length_a   1.000
_cell.length_b   1.000
_cell.length_c   1.000
_cell.angle_alpha   90.00
_cell.angle_beta   90.00
_cell.angle_gamma   90.00
#
_symmetry.space_group_name_H-M   'P 1'
#
loop_
_entity.id
_entity.type
_entity.pdbx_description
1 polymer ?
#
loop_
_entity_poly.entity_id
_entity_poly.type
_entity_poly.pdbx_seq_one_letter_code
_entity_poly.pdbx_strand_id
1 'polypeptide(L)'
;MSALKCHGPHGDVMYSYDIACQWEINLRRRVADAKFPAHLKIELPVGRDLRFVIPKYHFWGHTGEDHNKYSLNLVPGVGRTDGEEVERNWWRHDATAASTREMGPGSRHDTLEDHFHWSNYTRLVGLGKLLGKRLKTAVLGFTLHDRLFNDFSSGIDGQYTEAWTEQVLAYEKDPSLPDPYHVESSGLTEREIKTQLAAQEDQDASEGRPSLHQVTPLNMLVELLDLEELQRRFHQKYPIVTKELMSLATDIFDRRAAIRRRTQTIREIQAIYMPPVAQLVAAELPVISANLKRKADERQKRSRTSTAASTGASPPARDVETTVPPEHVPLFLPSNISPEHLGSLSPRLRAMESDLREGQMRSALDKLRVHLHIKTRLVSFKARQVRHQRENMKAREQLETNDMKIKSFKEKYRAARAAKMRLDGPGSWEQEWRPLGDNDVRGLRDFDPLLTAENESLPRRQIVTEGGRSISWIWNGVGRRDDSSEAGNLGGMNEALRGEWLRARARPLRYKEEVTIVKEEQRRTVVTLNVEASEWDRRAALRETVCPLLQQGLAAYAAEQASLLRGLGNNFQQAWQRVKHIDIPTADDEGRETELDSGSMLYGFAGDESEDEGAAATGALSEYE
;
A
#
# COMPACT_ATOMS: atom_id res chain seq x y z
N MET A 1 31.61 24.80 3.96
CA MET A 1 32.21 23.46 4.16
C MET A 1 31.15 22.43 3.80
N SER A 2 31.43 21.49 2.90
CA SER A 2 30.49 20.40 2.60
C SER A 2 30.22 19.60 3.89
N ALA A 3 28.96 19.27 4.19
CA ALA A 3 28.57 18.42 5.31
C ALA A 3 29.35 17.09 5.34
N LEU A 4 29.87 16.66 4.18
CA LEU A 4 30.73 15.48 3.99
C LEU A 4 32.12 15.57 4.63
N LYS A 5 32.59 16.77 4.98
CA LYS A 5 33.86 16.98 5.71
C LYS A 5 33.69 16.81 7.22
N CYS A 6 32.45 16.92 7.73
CA CYS A 6 32.15 16.86 9.17
C CYS A 6 31.81 15.45 9.66
N HIS A 7 31.49 14.53 8.75
CA HIS A 7 31.43 13.10 9.03
C HIS A 7 32.82 12.52 8.79
N GLY A 8 33.38 11.83 9.80
CA GLY A 8 34.76 11.36 9.80
C GLY A 8 35.14 10.48 8.59
N PRO A 9 36.43 10.07 8.49
CA PRO A 9 36.98 9.40 7.30
C PRO A 9 36.36 8.04 6.92
N HIS A 10 35.33 7.55 7.62
CA HIS A 10 34.80 6.17 7.52
C HIS A 10 33.27 6.05 7.41
N GLY A 11 32.55 7.09 6.96
CA GLY A 11 31.08 7.04 6.85
C GLY A 11 30.57 6.79 5.43
N ASP A 12 29.64 5.84 5.29
CA ASP A 12 28.78 5.68 4.11
C ASP A 12 27.90 6.93 3.93
N VAL A 13 27.71 7.37 2.69
CA VAL A 13 26.94 8.57 2.39
C VAL A 13 25.71 8.16 1.59
N MET A 14 24.53 8.50 2.12
CA MET A 14 23.25 8.18 1.50
C MET A 14 22.66 9.41 0.81
N TYR A 15 22.29 9.26 -0.46
CA TYR A 15 21.61 10.29 -1.25
C TYR A 15 20.19 9.84 -1.57
N SER A 16 19.23 10.59 -1.05
CA SER A 16 17.81 10.42 -1.34
C SER A 16 17.42 11.28 -2.53
N TYR A 17 16.86 10.68 -3.58
CA TYR A 17 16.29 11.41 -4.71
C TYR A 17 15.20 10.58 -5.41
N ASP A 18 14.13 11.22 -5.85
CA ASP A 18 12.94 10.53 -6.39
C ASP A 18 13.31 9.63 -7.55
N ILE A 19 14.12 10.15 -8.49
CA ILE A 19 14.57 9.39 -9.66
C ILE A 19 16.01 8.88 -9.53
N ALA A 20 16.45 8.60 -8.29
CA ALA A 20 17.80 8.11 -8.00
C ALA A 20 18.22 6.94 -8.91
N CYS A 21 17.31 5.98 -9.16
CA CYS A 21 17.59 4.81 -10.00
C CYS A 21 17.90 5.13 -11.47
N GLN A 22 17.44 6.27 -11.98
CA GLN A 22 17.75 6.74 -13.33
C GLN A 22 18.97 7.65 -13.34
N TRP A 23 19.11 8.47 -12.28
CA TRP A 23 20.12 9.50 -12.20
C TRP A 23 21.52 8.94 -11.91
N GLU A 24 21.63 7.94 -11.03
CA GLU A 24 22.90 7.33 -10.61
C GLU A 24 23.68 6.74 -11.79
N ILE A 25 22.99 6.07 -12.73
CA ILE A 25 23.58 5.28 -13.82
C ILE A 25 24.68 6.04 -14.57
N ASN A 26 24.44 7.32 -14.86
CA ASN A 26 25.35 8.14 -15.66
C ASN A 26 26.09 9.20 -14.85
N LEU A 27 25.94 9.24 -13.52
CA LEU A 27 26.49 10.30 -12.68
C LEU A 27 28.01 10.42 -12.84
N ARG A 28 28.75 9.33 -12.60
CA ARG A 28 30.21 9.33 -12.64
C ARG A 28 30.73 9.72 -14.03
N ARG A 29 30.10 9.18 -15.08
CA ARG A 29 30.41 9.51 -16.48
C ARG A 29 30.17 10.98 -16.78
N ARG A 30 29.04 11.56 -16.34
CA ARG A 30 28.69 12.97 -16.58
C ARG A 30 29.63 13.93 -15.88
N VAL A 31 30.03 13.65 -14.64
CA VAL A 31 30.98 14.48 -13.89
C VAL A 31 32.38 14.43 -14.51
N ALA A 32 32.78 13.26 -15.03
CA ALA A 32 34.07 13.09 -15.70
C ALA A 32 34.14 13.73 -17.09
N ASP A 33 33.00 13.91 -17.77
CA ASP A 33 32.92 14.44 -19.14
C ASP A 33 33.64 15.80 -19.28
N ALA A 34 34.39 15.99 -20.36
CA ALA A 34 35.05 17.25 -20.68
C ALA A 34 34.06 18.41 -20.87
N LYS A 35 32.83 18.13 -21.30
CA LYS A 35 31.75 19.11 -21.46
C LYS A 35 31.19 19.62 -20.13
N PHE A 36 31.39 18.90 -19.03
CA PHE A 36 30.91 19.32 -17.71
C PHE A 36 31.73 20.52 -17.23
N PRO A 37 31.09 21.63 -16.77
CA PRO A 37 31.82 22.84 -16.39
C PRO A 37 32.90 22.57 -15.35
N ALA A 38 34.15 22.91 -15.65
CA ALA A 38 35.30 22.58 -14.81
C ALA A 38 35.17 23.09 -13.37
N HIS A 39 34.54 24.26 -13.16
CA HIS A 39 34.32 24.85 -11.85
C HIS A 39 33.23 24.14 -11.01
N LEU A 40 32.40 23.31 -11.63
CA LEU A 40 31.38 22.48 -10.96
C LEU A 40 31.83 21.03 -10.79
N LYS A 41 32.96 20.62 -11.37
CA LYS A 41 33.47 19.26 -11.23
C LYS A 41 33.80 19.00 -9.77
N ILE A 42 33.03 18.11 -9.17
CA ILE A 42 33.28 17.59 -7.84
C ILE A 42 34.04 16.27 -7.96
N GLU A 43 35.05 16.09 -7.12
CA GLU A 43 35.65 14.77 -6.93
C GLU A 43 34.63 13.90 -6.19
N LEU A 44 34.00 12.98 -6.92
CA LEU A 44 33.16 11.97 -6.29
C LEU A 44 34.07 11.07 -5.44
N PRO A 45 33.77 10.86 -4.15
CA PRO A 45 34.59 10.02 -3.28
C PRO A 45 34.94 8.68 -3.92
N VAL A 46 36.24 8.41 -4.02
CA VAL A 46 36.79 7.11 -4.41
C VAL A 46 37.05 6.34 -3.10
N GLY A 47 36.40 5.20 -2.92
CA GLY A 47 36.52 4.40 -1.68
C GLY A 47 35.59 4.76 -0.53
N ARG A 48 34.56 5.60 -0.75
CA ARG A 48 33.38 5.68 0.13
C ARG A 48 32.17 5.07 -0.56
N ASP A 49 31.36 4.31 0.17
CA ASP A 49 30.07 3.82 -0.33
C ASP A 49 29.11 5.01 -0.50
N LEU A 50 28.99 5.48 -1.73
CA LEU A 50 27.90 6.37 -2.14
C LEU A 50 26.69 5.50 -2.42
N ARG A 51 25.69 5.54 -1.54
CA ARG A 51 24.44 4.79 -1.71
C ARG A 51 23.33 5.73 -2.13
N PHE A 52 22.54 5.31 -3.10
CA PHE A 52 21.38 6.04 -3.56
C PHE A 52 20.11 5.36 -3.08
N VAL A 53 19.14 6.15 -2.65
CA VAL A 53 17.86 5.69 -2.13
C VAL A 53 16.74 6.54 -2.68
N ILE A 54 15.54 5.97 -2.74
CA ILE A 54 14.33 6.64 -3.21
C ILE A 54 13.42 6.87 -1.99
N PRO A 55 12.85 8.07 -1.81
CA PRO A 55 11.84 8.33 -0.79
C PRO A 55 10.70 7.32 -0.83
N LYS A 56 10.13 6.99 0.35
CA LYS A 56 9.18 5.88 0.51
C LYS A 56 7.88 6.05 -0.28
N TYR A 57 7.43 7.28 -0.48
CA TYR A 57 6.23 7.61 -1.25
C TYR A 57 6.48 7.37 -2.73
N HIS A 58 7.58 7.91 -3.24
CA HIS A 58 7.97 7.82 -4.65
C HIS A 58 8.36 6.41 -5.07
N PHE A 59 8.93 5.60 -4.16
CA PHE A 59 9.42 4.25 -4.44
C PHE A 59 8.43 3.36 -5.22
N TRP A 60 7.12 3.46 -4.94
CA TRP A 60 6.09 2.67 -5.61
C TRP A 60 5.87 3.02 -7.08
N GLY A 61 6.30 4.21 -7.52
CA GLY A 61 6.29 4.63 -8.92
C GLY A 61 7.40 4.02 -9.76
N HIS A 62 8.36 3.33 -9.14
CA HIS A 62 9.51 2.72 -9.84
C HIS A 62 9.27 1.25 -10.13
N THR A 63 9.73 0.79 -11.31
CA THR A 63 9.55 -0.59 -11.78
C THR A 63 10.87 -1.11 -12.36
N GLY A 64 11.31 -2.31 -11.94
CA GLY A 64 12.57 -2.93 -12.37
C GLY A 64 13.09 -3.93 -11.34
N GLU A 65 13.82 -4.95 -11.81
CA GLU A 65 14.21 -6.14 -11.04
C GLU A 65 15.12 -5.80 -9.85
N ASP A 66 15.99 -4.78 -9.98
CA ASP A 66 16.98 -4.36 -8.97
C ASP A 66 16.54 -3.20 -8.07
N HIS A 67 15.24 -2.90 -7.95
CA HIS A 67 14.81 -1.70 -7.22
C HIS A 67 14.93 -1.79 -5.70
N ASN A 68 15.01 -2.99 -5.10
CA ASN A 68 15.06 -3.12 -3.64
C ASN A 68 16.30 -2.47 -3.02
N LYS A 69 17.41 -2.31 -3.76
CA LYS A 69 18.62 -1.58 -3.29
C LYS A 69 18.37 -0.11 -2.99
N TYR A 70 17.34 0.49 -3.60
CA TYR A 70 16.97 1.89 -3.36
C TYR A 70 15.94 2.04 -2.21
N SER A 71 15.48 0.94 -1.62
CA SER A 71 14.39 0.98 -0.63
C SER A 71 14.89 1.40 0.76
N LEU A 72 14.40 2.53 1.26
CA LEU A 72 14.62 2.98 2.64
C LEU A 72 14.09 2.03 3.72
N ASN A 73 13.32 1.00 3.36
CA ASN A 73 12.89 -0.04 4.30
C ASN A 73 13.90 -1.19 4.43
N LEU A 74 14.82 -1.33 3.48
CA LEU A 74 15.73 -2.47 3.36
C LEU A 74 17.20 -2.07 3.49
N VAL A 75 17.56 -0.84 3.10
CA VAL A 75 18.93 -0.34 3.19
C VAL A 75 19.35 -0.11 4.65
N PRO A 76 20.53 -0.58 5.08
CA PRO A 76 21.06 -0.33 6.43
C PRO A 76 21.56 1.10 6.61
N GLY A 77 21.51 1.60 7.85
CA GLY A 77 22.09 2.90 8.22
C GLY A 77 21.17 4.11 8.09
N VAL A 78 19.94 3.91 7.59
CA VAL A 78 18.93 4.99 7.45
C VAL A 78 17.82 4.92 8.49
N GLY A 79 17.81 3.89 9.35
CA GLY A 79 16.78 3.71 10.38
C GLY A 79 15.38 3.64 9.78
N ARG A 80 14.47 4.49 10.27
CA ARG A 80 13.07 4.61 9.80
C ARG A 80 12.82 5.87 8.96
N THR A 81 13.86 6.55 8.51
CA THR A 81 13.79 7.71 7.59
C THR A 81 12.87 7.45 6.40
N ASP A 82 12.06 8.43 6.02
CA ASP A 82 11.13 8.34 4.88
C ASP A 82 11.60 9.06 3.62
N GLY A 83 12.47 10.09 3.75
CA GLY A 83 13.00 10.86 2.63
C GLY A 83 12.08 11.96 2.11
N GLU A 84 10.90 12.17 2.72
CA GLU A 84 9.82 13.03 2.18
C GLU A 84 9.85 14.47 2.72
N GLU A 85 10.73 14.75 3.67
CA GLU A 85 10.65 15.96 4.49
C GLU A 85 10.86 17.27 3.70
N VAL A 86 11.53 17.20 2.55
CA VAL A 86 11.74 18.34 1.65
C VAL A 86 10.44 18.82 0.99
N GLU A 87 9.50 17.90 0.70
CA GLU A 87 8.21 18.21 0.06
C GLU A 87 7.11 18.54 1.08
N ARG A 88 7.19 17.97 2.30
CA ARG A 88 6.18 18.17 3.35
C ARG A 88 5.98 19.63 3.78
N ASN A 89 6.90 20.53 3.46
CA ASN A 89 6.73 21.94 3.78
C ASN A 89 5.87 22.69 2.76
N TRP A 90 5.64 22.14 1.57
CA TRP A 90 4.91 22.83 0.50
C TRP A 90 3.49 23.18 0.91
N TRP A 91 2.76 22.28 1.59
CA TRP A 91 1.39 22.57 2.04
C TRP A 91 1.29 23.83 2.92
N ARG A 92 2.34 24.13 3.71
CA ARG A 92 2.36 25.33 4.56
C ARG A 92 2.59 26.61 3.77
N HIS A 93 3.35 26.50 2.67
CA HIS A 93 3.79 27.64 1.87
C HIS A 93 2.91 27.90 0.66
N ASP A 94 2.08 26.93 0.24
CA ASP A 94 1.11 27.11 -0.85
C ASP A 94 0.14 28.27 -0.55
N ALA A 95 -0.31 28.40 0.71
CA ALA A 95 -1.14 29.53 1.13
C ALA A 95 -0.39 30.87 1.05
N THR A 96 0.91 30.89 1.38
CA THR A 96 1.77 32.07 1.27
C THR A 96 1.99 32.47 -0.20
N ALA A 97 2.06 31.50 -1.11
CA ALA A 97 2.20 31.79 -2.53
C ALA A 97 1.00 32.58 -3.08
N ALA A 98 -0.21 32.24 -2.64
CA ALA A 98 -1.42 32.96 -3.03
C ALA A 98 -1.47 34.38 -2.42
N SER A 99 -1.15 34.53 -1.14
CA SER A 99 -1.21 35.83 -0.45
C SER A 99 -0.15 36.83 -0.93
N THR A 100 1.01 36.34 -1.39
CA THR A 100 2.12 37.18 -1.85
C THR A 100 2.07 37.50 -3.35
N ARG A 101 1.04 37.04 -4.08
CA ARG A 101 0.98 37.14 -5.54
C ARG A 101 0.94 38.58 -6.06
N GLU A 102 0.19 39.45 -5.38
CA GLU A 102 0.01 40.86 -5.78
C GLU A 102 1.07 41.79 -5.15
N MET A 103 2.01 41.24 -4.36
CA MET A 103 3.06 42.01 -3.71
C MET A 103 4.17 42.38 -4.69
N GLY A 104 4.76 43.56 -4.52
CA GLY A 104 5.98 43.95 -5.24
C GLY A 104 7.16 43.02 -4.91
N PRO A 105 8.21 42.96 -5.76
CA PRO A 105 9.29 41.97 -5.62
C PRO A 105 9.98 41.96 -4.25
N GLY A 106 10.24 43.15 -3.68
CA GLY A 106 10.86 43.28 -2.36
C GLY A 106 9.96 42.83 -1.23
N SER A 107 8.73 43.36 -1.16
CA SER A 107 7.77 42.98 -0.11
C SER A 107 7.38 41.51 -0.19
N ARG A 108 7.31 40.94 -1.40
CA ARG A 108 7.13 39.50 -1.60
C ARG A 108 8.28 38.70 -1.02
N HIS A 109 9.53 39.11 -1.25
CA HIS A 109 10.70 38.41 -0.71
C HIS A 109 10.71 38.46 0.81
N ASP A 110 10.56 39.65 1.42
CA ASP A 110 10.55 39.82 2.88
C ASP A 110 9.43 38.99 3.52
N THR A 111 8.22 39.01 2.95
CA THR A 111 7.09 38.22 3.46
C THR A 111 7.37 36.72 3.40
N LEU A 112 7.96 36.23 2.31
CA LEU A 112 8.32 34.81 2.19
C LEU A 112 9.40 34.41 3.20
N GLU A 113 10.44 35.23 3.39
CA GLU A 113 11.48 35.01 4.40
C GLU A 113 10.89 34.94 5.81
N ASP A 114 9.95 35.82 6.16
CA ASP A 114 9.27 35.78 7.46
C ASP A 114 8.52 34.46 7.68
N HIS A 115 7.79 33.98 6.68
CA HIS A 115 7.12 32.68 6.74
C HIS A 115 8.12 31.51 6.87
N PHE A 116 9.25 31.56 6.16
CA PHE A 116 10.29 30.54 6.24
C PHE A 116 11.00 30.56 7.60
N HIS A 117 11.34 31.75 8.11
CA HIS A 117 11.91 31.94 9.44
C HIS A 117 10.98 31.43 10.54
N TRP A 118 9.68 31.73 10.46
CA TRP A 118 8.70 31.18 11.41
C TRP A 118 8.64 29.65 11.35
N SER A 119 8.67 29.05 10.16
CA SER A 119 8.73 27.60 10.00
C SER A 119 10.00 26.99 10.62
N ASN A 120 11.15 27.64 10.44
CA ASN A 120 12.41 27.23 11.05
C ASN A 120 12.38 27.35 12.57
N TYR A 121 11.86 28.47 13.09
CA TYR A 121 11.71 28.70 14.53
C TYR A 121 10.81 27.64 15.18
N THR A 122 9.63 27.39 14.61
CA THR A 122 8.68 26.40 15.12
C THR A 122 9.26 24.98 15.10
N ARG A 123 10.07 24.64 14.08
CA ARG A 123 10.83 23.39 14.04
C ARG A 123 11.86 23.33 15.15
N LEU A 124 12.69 24.36 15.30
CA LEU A 124 13.75 24.44 16.31
C LEU A 124 13.18 24.24 17.72
N VAL A 125 12.16 25.00 18.11
CA VAL A 125 11.54 24.89 19.45
C VAL A 125 10.75 23.59 19.62
N GLY A 126 10.25 23.01 18.53
CA GLY A 126 9.52 21.74 18.52
C GLY A 126 10.40 20.48 18.56
N LEU A 127 11.73 20.61 18.36
CA LEU A 127 12.65 19.47 18.26
C LEU A 127 12.60 18.54 19.48
N GLY A 128 12.54 19.11 20.70
CA GLY A 128 12.44 18.31 21.92
C GLY A 128 11.25 17.34 21.91
N LYS A 129 10.05 17.85 21.60
CA LYS A 129 8.84 17.04 21.51
C LYS A 129 8.91 16.01 20.36
N LEU A 130 9.42 16.42 19.20
CA LEU A 130 9.56 15.57 18.04
C LEU A 130 10.50 14.38 18.30
N LEU A 131 11.71 14.63 18.78
CA LEU A 131 12.71 13.59 19.05
C LEU A 131 12.28 12.68 20.20
N GLY A 132 11.58 13.20 21.22
CA GLY A 132 10.99 12.38 22.27
C GLY A 132 9.94 11.41 21.72
N LYS A 133 9.04 11.90 20.86
CA LYS A 133 8.02 11.07 20.19
C LYS A 133 8.67 10.01 19.28
N ARG A 134 9.66 10.41 18.46
CA ARG A 134 10.38 9.49 17.57
C ARG A 134 11.06 8.37 18.35
N LEU A 135 11.74 8.70 19.46
CA LEU A 135 12.39 7.68 20.29
C LEU A 135 11.37 6.69 20.85
N LYS A 136 10.25 7.17 21.39
CA LYS A 136 9.17 6.31 21.89
C LYS A 136 8.64 5.39 20.80
N THR A 137 8.33 5.92 19.62
CA THR A 137 7.88 5.13 18.46
C THR A 137 8.93 4.11 18.03
N ALA A 138 10.21 4.49 18.02
CA ALA A 138 11.30 3.61 17.61
C ALA A 138 11.49 2.43 18.57
N VAL A 139 11.46 2.67 19.88
CA VAL A 139 11.55 1.63 20.91
C VAL A 139 10.36 0.67 20.84
N LEU A 140 9.13 1.20 20.77
CA LEU A 140 7.93 0.37 20.65
C LEU A 140 7.94 -0.45 19.36
N GLY A 141 8.35 0.17 18.25
CA GLY A 141 8.50 -0.50 16.96
C GLY A 141 9.53 -1.62 17.01
N PHE A 142 10.70 -1.39 17.63
CA PHE A 142 11.73 -2.41 17.82
C PHE A 142 11.18 -3.60 18.62
N THR A 143 10.67 -3.36 19.82
CA THR A 143 10.18 -4.44 20.70
C THR A 143 9.08 -5.28 20.04
N LEU A 144 8.16 -4.63 19.33
CA LEU A 144 7.08 -5.32 18.62
C LEU A 144 7.62 -6.16 17.46
N HIS A 145 8.42 -5.56 16.58
CA HIS A 145 8.87 -6.23 15.37
C HIS A 145 9.93 -7.31 15.65
N ASP A 146 10.73 -7.13 16.70
CA ASP A 146 11.70 -8.13 17.14
C ASP A 146 11.00 -9.39 17.65
N ARG A 147 9.99 -9.23 18.53
CA ARG A 147 9.15 -10.35 18.98
C ARG A 147 8.48 -11.06 17.79
N LEU A 148 7.85 -10.30 16.89
CA LEU A 148 7.18 -10.88 15.72
C LEU A 148 8.15 -11.63 14.79
N PHE A 149 9.39 -11.14 14.66
CA PHE A 149 10.41 -11.77 13.84
C PHE A 149 10.97 -13.04 14.50
N ASN A 150 11.19 -13.03 15.81
CA ASN A 150 11.64 -14.20 16.57
C ASN A 150 10.56 -15.29 16.55
N ASP A 151 9.30 -14.90 16.78
CA ASP A 151 8.16 -15.79 16.60
C ASP A 151 8.17 -16.35 15.18
N PHE A 152 8.31 -15.51 14.14
CA PHE A 152 8.32 -15.96 12.74
C PHE A 152 9.47 -16.95 12.45
N SER A 153 10.65 -16.70 13.00
CA SER A 153 11.85 -17.52 12.78
C SER A 153 11.77 -18.86 13.50
N SER A 154 11.09 -18.96 14.65
CA SER A 154 10.99 -20.23 15.40
C SER A 154 10.20 -21.33 14.68
N GLY A 155 9.42 -20.97 13.66
CA GLY A 155 8.66 -21.93 12.84
C GLY A 155 9.34 -22.31 11.54
N ILE A 156 10.59 -21.92 11.33
CA ILE A 156 11.39 -22.22 10.13
C ILE A 156 12.65 -22.96 10.58
N ASP A 157 13.09 -23.95 9.79
CA ASP A 157 14.34 -24.66 10.06
C ASP A 157 15.53 -23.67 10.05
N GLY A 158 16.38 -23.79 11.08
CA GLY A 158 17.54 -22.94 11.29
C GLY A 158 18.46 -22.88 10.08
N GLN A 159 18.65 -23.99 9.38
CA GLN A 159 19.54 -24.06 8.20
C GLN A 159 19.13 -23.07 7.09
N TYR A 160 17.83 -22.92 6.85
CA TYR A 160 17.33 -21.95 5.86
C TYR A 160 17.52 -20.51 6.36
N THR A 161 17.21 -20.24 7.63
CA THR A 161 17.34 -18.89 8.18
C THR A 161 18.79 -18.41 8.24
N GLU A 162 19.74 -19.31 8.47
CA GLU A 162 21.17 -19.05 8.43
C GLU A 162 21.62 -18.71 7.00
N ALA A 163 21.30 -19.58 6.03
CA ALA A 163 21.63 -19.37 4.63
C ALA A 163 21.04 -18.05 4.07
N TRP A 164 19.78 -17.73 4.38
CA TRP A 164 19.16 -16.48 3.93
C TRP A 164 19.78 -15.25 4.60
N THR A 165 20.19 -15.38 5.86
CA THR A 165 20.91 -14.30 6.56
C THR A 165 22.24 -14.02 5.90
N GLU A 166 23.02 -15.05 5.58
CA GLU A 166 24.31 -14.91 4.88
C GLU A 166 24.15 -14.22 3.52
N GLN A 167 23.14 -14.61 2.74
CA GLN A 167 22.83 -13.97 1.45
C GLN A 167 22.56 -12.46 1.60
N VAL A 168 21.74 -12.06 2.58
CA VAL A 168 21.44 -10.64 2.80
C VAL A 168 22.65 -9.88 3.31
N LEU A 169 23.45 -10.45 4.21
CA LEU A 169 24.64 -9.79 4.71
C LEU A 169 25.69 -9.59 3.60
N ALA A 170 25.82 -10.55 2.69
CA ALA A 170 26.66 -10.41 1.50
C ALA A 170 26.16 -9.28 0.59
N TYR A 171 24.86 -9.23 0.32
CA TYR A 171 24.22 -8.19 -0.50
C TYR A 171 24.28 -6.79 0.13
N GLU A 172 24.11 -6.67 1.44
CA GLU A 172 24.22 -5.39 2.17
C GLU A 172 25.64 -4.79 2.09
N LYS A 173 26.65 -5.67 1.96
CA LYS A 173 28.05 -5.29 1.77
C LYS A 173 28.36 -4.97 0.32
N ASP A 174 27.81 -5.73 -0.62
CA ASP A 174 27.97 -5.52 -2.06
C ASP A 174 26.62 -5.56 -2.79
N PRO A 175 25.99 -4.39 -3.02
CA PRO A 175 24.72 -4.27 -3.73
C PRO A 175 24.78 -4.64 -5.22
N SER A 176 25.95 -5.04 -5.75
CA SER A 176 26.07 -5.60 -7.11
C SER A 176 25.74 -7.09 -7.18
N LEU A 177 25.66 -7.77 -6.04
CA LEU A 177 25.24 -9.17 -5.95
C LEU A 177 23.74 -9.33 -6.26
N PRO A 178 23.28 -10.55 -6.62
CA PRO A 178 21.87 -10.83 -6.86
C PRO A 178 20.99 -10.41 -5.68
N ASP A 179 19.90 -9.71 -5.97
CA ASP A 179 19.02 -9.16 -4.95
C ASP A 179 18.29 -10.28 -4.18
N PRO A 180 18.60 -10.48 -2.88
CA PRO A 180 17.95 -11.51 -2.10
C PRO A 180 16.49 -11.16 -1.79
N TYR A 181 16.05 -9.91 -1.94
CA TYR A 181 14.66 -9.51 -1.74
C TYR A 181 13.80 -9.66 -2.99
N HIS A 182 14.43 -9.95 -4.13
CA HIS A 182 13.73 -10.32 -5.35
C HIS A 182 13.15 -11.72 -5.18
N VAL A 183 11.86 -11.87 -5.51
CA VAL A 183 11.18 -13.16 -5.51
C VAL A 183 10.80 -13.38 -6.97
N GLU A 184 11.51 -14.30 -7.63
CA GLU A 184 11.13 -14.71 -8.98
C GLU A 184 9.73 -15.32 -8.92
N SER A 185 8.79 -14.78 -9.70
CA SER A 185 7.48 -15.39 -9.82
C SER A 185 7.64 -16.74 -10.52
N SER A 186 7.21 -17.82 -9.87
CA SER A 186 7.26 -19.15 -10.47
C SER A 186 6.29 -19.24 -11.65
N GLY A 187 6.80 -18.98 -12.85
CA GLY A 187 6.08 -18.99 -14.12
C GLY A 187 5.61 -17.62 -14.61
N LEU A 188 5.08 -17.58 -15.83
CA LEU A 188 4.73 -16.35 -16.52
C LEU A 188 3.64 -15.54 -15.78
N THR A 189 3.86 -14.23 -15.65
CA THR A 189 2.85 -13.31 -15.12
C THR A 189 1.71 -13.07 -16.12
N GLU A 190 0.54 -12.62 -15.66
CA GLU A 190 -0.58 -12.27 -16.56
C GLU A 190 -0.15 -11.26 -17.66
N ARG A 191 0.78 -10.36 -17.32
CA ARG A 191 1.35 -9.38 -18.26
C ARG A 191 2.29 -10.03 -19.28
N GLU A 192 3.16 -10.94 -18.84
CA GLU A 192 4.04 -11.69 -19.74
C GLU A 192 3.25 -12.59 -20.68
N ILE A 193 2.22 -13.29 -20.17
CA ILE A 193 1.32 -14.11 -21.00
C ILE A 193 0.65 -13.25 -22.09
N LYS A 194 0.10 -12.08 -21.72
CA LYS A 194 -0.46 -11.14 -22.70
C LYS A 194 0.59 -10.69 -23.72
N THR A 195 1.83 -10.44 -23.30
CA THR A 195 2.92 -10.01 -24.18
C THR A 195 3.32 -11.12 -25.16
N GLN A 196 3.43 -12.36 -24.69
CA GLN A 196 3.74 -13.52 -25.53
C GLN A 196 2.63 -13.79 -26.54
N LEU A 197 1.37 -13.76 -26.12
CA LEU A 197 0.22 -13.96 -27.02
C LEU A 197 0.13 -12.84 -28.06
N ALA A 198 0.42 -11.59 -27.69
CA ALA A 198 0.45 -10.46 -28.62
C ALA A 198 1.59 -10.60 -29.65
N ALA A 199 2.77 -11.02 -29.21
CA ALA A 199 3.89 -11.30 -30.11
C ALA A 199 3.59 -12.44 -31.09
N GLN A 200 2.88 -13.48 -30.64
CA GLN A 200 2.40 -14.54 -31.52
C GLN A 200 1.40 -14.01 -32.56
N GLU A 201 0.42 -13.18 -32.17
CA GLU A 201 -0.52 -12.57 -33.12
C GLU A 201 0.19 -11.69 -34.18
N ASP A 202 1.22 -10.95 -33.79
CA ASP A 202 2.04 -10.15 -34.71
C ASP A 202 2.84 -11.02 -35.69
N GLN A 203 3.44 -12.11 -35.18
CA GLN A 203 4.13 -13.09 -36.00
C GLN A 203 3.18 -13.72 -37.04
N ASP A 204 1.98 -14.14 -36.64
CA ASP A 204 1.01 -14.70 -37.58
C ASP A 204 0.53 -13.70 -38.64
N ALA A 205 0.38 -12.42 -38.25
CA ALA A 205 0.06 -11.36 -39.20
C ALA A 205 1.19 -11.18 -40.24
N SER A 206 2.46 -11.25 -39.80
CA SER A 206 3.63 -11.19 -40.69
C SER A 206 3.71 -12.39 -41.65
N GLU A 207 3.24 -13.57 -41.23
CA GLU A 207 3.16 -14.80 -42.02
C GLU A 207 1.93 -14.86 -42.94
N GLY A 208 1.16 -13.76 -43.06
CA GLY A 208 0.02 -13.67 -43.96
C GLY A 208 -1.30 -14.20 -43.38
N ARG A 209 -1.41 -14.34 -42.06
CA ARG A 209 -2.64 -14.71 -41.34
C ARG A 209 -3.11 -13.55 -40.45
N PRO A 210 -3.55 -12.42 -41.03
CA PRO A 210 -3.98 -11.26 -40.25
C PRO A 210 -5.29 -11.51 -39.50
N SER A 211 -5.50 -10.71 -38.45
CA SER A 211 -6.72 -10.67 -37.65
C SER A 211 -7.96 -10.35 -38.51
N LEU A 212 -9.09 -10.98 -38.21
CA LEU A 212 -10.36 -10.78 -38.96
C LEU A 212 -11.02 -9.42 -38.68
N HIS A 213 -10.64 -8.77 -37.57
CA HIS A 213 -11.13 -7.48 -37.14
C HIS A 213 -9.96 -6.61 -36.63
N GLN A 214 -10.16 -5.30 -36.56
CA GLN A 214 -9.16 -4.35 -36.01
C GLN A 214 -8.77 -4.66 -34.56
N VAL A 215 -9.70 -5.25 -33.80
CA VAL A 215 -9.45 -5.79 -32.46
C VAL A 215 -9.09 -7.26 -32.60
N THR A 216 -7.92 -7.63 -32.08
CA THR A 216 -7.39 -9.00 -32.15
C THR A 216 -8.16 -9.97 -31.24
N PRO A 217 -8.12 -11.29 -31.52
CA PRO A 217 -8.65 -12.31 -30.64
C PRO A 217 -8.21 -12.19 -29.18
N LEU A 218 -6.91 -11.94 -28.92
CA LEU A 218 -6.38 -11.73 -27.57
C LEU A 218 -7.06 -10.55 -26.88
N ASN A 219 -7.08 -9.38 -27.52
CA ASN A 219 -7.65 -8.17 -26.92
C ASN A 219 -9.15 -8.33 -26.66
N MET A 220 -9.86 -9.08 -27.52
CA MET A 220 -11.25 -9.43 -27.28
C MET A 220 -11.43 -10.29 -26.01
N LEU A 221 -10.58 -11.31 -25.80
CA LEU A 221 -10.61 -12.13 -24.60
C LEU A 221 -10.24 -11.34 -23.34
N VAL A 222 -9.22 -10.47 -23.40
CA VAL A 222 -8.82 -9.62 -22.27
C VAL A 222 -9.98 -8.69 -21.85
N GLU A 223 -10.65 -8.06 -22.80
CA GLU A 223 -11.81 -7.21 -22.53
C GLU A 223 -12.99 -7.99 -21.91
N LEU A 224 -13.26 -9.22 -22.38
CA LEU A 224 -14.28 -10.08 -21.79
C LEU A 224 -13.93 -10.50 -20.35
N LEU A 225 -12.66 -10.78 -20.07
CA LEU A 225 -12.19 -11.11 -18.71
C LEU A 225 -12.28 -9.90 -17.78
N ASP A 226 -11.99 -8.70 -18.26
CA ASP A 226 -12.14 -7.46 -17.50
C ASP A 226 -13.62 -7.15 -17.21
N LEU A 227 -14.52 -7.43 -18.16
CA LEU A 227 -15.97 -7.35 -17.93
C LEU A 227 -16.44 -8.36 -16.88
N GLU A 228 -15.93 -9.60 -16.91
CA GLU A 228 -16.23 -10.63 -15.90
C GLU A 228 -15.82 -10.15 -14.50
N GLU A 229 -14.64 -9.52 -14.38
CA GLU A 229 -14.16 -8.94 -13.13
C GLU A 229 -15.03 -7.74 -12.67
N LEU A 230 -15.47 -6.87 -13.59
CA LEU A 230 -16.38 -5.77 -13.28
C LEU A 230 -17.74 -6.26 -12.77
N GLN A 231 -18.33 -7.26 -13.45
CA GLN A 231 -19.58 -7.88 -13.01
C GLN A 231 -19.40 -8.47 -11.60
N ARG A 232 -18.30 -9.16 -11.34
CA ARG A 232 -18.01 -9.76 -10.03
C ARG A 232 -17.88 -8.73 -8.92
N ARG A 233 -17.09 -7.65 -9.14
CA ARG A 233 -16.95 -6.56 -8.17
C ARG A 233 -18.27 -5.86 -7.90
N PHE A 234 -19.12 -5.72 -8.92
CA PHE A 234 -20.46 -5.18 -8.77
C PHE A 234 -21.29 -6.05 -7.81
N HIS A 235 -21.32 -7.37 -7.99
CA HIS A 235 -22.04 -8.28 -7.09
C HIS A 235 -21.47 -8.30 -5.67
N GLN A 236 -20.15 -8.15 -5.51
CA GLN A 236 -19.51 -8.07 -4.19
C GLN A 236 -19.89 -6.79 -3.44
N LYS A 237 -19.91 -5.64 -4.14
CA LYS A 237 -20.27 -4.34 -3.56
C LYS A 237 -21.77 -4.18 -3.35
N TYR A 238 -22.59 -4.76 -4.22
CA TYR A 238 -24.05 -4.67 -4.22
C TYR A 238 -24.70 -6.06 -4.21
N PRO A 239 -24.62 -6.81 -3.10
CA PRO A 239 -25.23 -8.14 -3.01
C PRO A 239 -26.76 -8.09 -3.09
N ILE A 240 -27.38 -6.98 -2.65
CA ILE A 240 -28.82 -6.73 -2.75
C ILE A 240 -29.02 -5.26 -3.15
N VAL A 241 -29.61 -5.02 -4.32
CA VAL A 241 -30.00 -3.68 -4.76
C VAL A 241 -31.42 -3.39 -4.25
N THR A 242 -31.55 -2.81 -3.05
CA THR A 242 -32.84 -2.36 -2.48
C THR A 242 -33.13 -0.90 -2.83
N LYS A 243 -34.38 -0.46 -2.63
CA LYS A 243 -34.80 0.95 -2.79
C LYS A 243 -34.08 1.92 -1.84
N GLU A 244 -33.43 1.43 -0.79
CA GLU A 244 -32.73 2.23 0.24
C GLU A 244 -31.38 2.79 -0.25
N LEU A 245 -30.91 2.40 -1.44
CA LEU A 245 -29.67 2.89 -2.08
C LEU A 245 -29.84 4.18 -2.90
N MET A 246 -30.82 5.03 -2.58
CA MET A 246 -31.06 6.30 -3.29
C MET A 246 -29.82 7.21 -3.31
N SER A 247 -29.00 7.23 -2.25
CA SER A 247 -27.76 8.01 -2.18
C SER A 247 -26.62 7.47 -3.06
N LEU A 248 -26.70 6.20 -3.48
CA LEU A 248 -25.72 5.52 -4.33
C LEU A 248 -26.27 5.18 -5.72
N ALA A 249 -27.49 5.63 -6.03
CA ALA A 249 -28.18 5.32 -7.28
C ALA A 249 -27.34 5.74 -8.49
N THR A 250 -26.71 6.92 -8.44
CA THR A 250 -25.83 7.44 -9.50
C THR A 250 -24.63 6.52 -9.76
N ASP A 251 -23.89 6.09 -8.71
CA ASP A 251 -22.75 5.16 -8.85
C ASP A 251 -23.20 3.80 -9.43
N ILE A 252 -24.39 3.32 -9.05
CA ILE A 252 -24.97 2.10 -9.61
C ILE A 252 -25.32 2.28 -11.09
N PHE A 253 -25.98 3.39 -11.47
CA PHE A 253 -26.34 3.69 -12.85
C PHE A 253 -25.10 3.85 -13.73
N ASP A 254 -24.10 4.57 -13.28
CA ASP A 254 -22.85 4.79 -14.01
C ASP A 254 -22.11 3.46 -14.26
N ARG A 255 -22.01 2.60 -13.24
CA ARG A 255 -21.40 1.26 -13.39
C ARG A 255 -22.20 0.38 -14.34
N ARG A 256 -23.53 0.37 -14.24
CA ARG A 256 -24.39 -0.39 -15.16
C ARG A 256 -24.28 0.12 -16.59
N ALA A 257 -24.24 1.43 -16.80
CA ALA A 257 -24.05 2.04 -18.11
C ALA A 257 -22.68 1.71 -18.71
N ALA A 258 -21.63 1.68 -17.89
CA ALA A 258 -20.29 1.28 -18.30
C ALA A 258 -20.25 -0.20 -18.74
N ILE A 259 -20.80 -1.12 -17.93
CA ILE A 259 -20.87 -2.55 -18.29
C ILE A 259 -21.70 -2.72 -19.56
N ARG A 260 -22.87 -2.07 -19.66
CA ARG A 260 -23.75 -2.18 -20.83
C ARG A 260 -23.06 -1.75 -22.12
N ARG A 261 -22.41 -0.59 -22.14
CA ARG A 261 -21.70 -0.07 -23.32
C ARG A 261 -20.59 -1.01 -23.75
N ARG A 262 -19.72 -1.43 -22.81
CA ARG A 262 -18.61 -2.35 -23.11
C ARG A 262 -19.11 -3.71 -23.59
N THR A 263 -20.16 -4.26 -22.98
CA THR A 263 -20.78 -5.51 -23.42
C THR A 263 -21.35 -5.40 -24.83
N GLN A 264 -22.01 -4.30 -25.19
CA GLN A 264 -22.55 -4.13 -26.54
C GLN A 264 -21.44 -4.07 -27.59
N THR A 265 -20.40 -3.27 -27.36
CA THR A 265 -19.26 -3.14 -28.28
C THR A 265 -18.52 -4.47 -28.48
N ILE A 266 -18.24 -5.19 -27.39
CA ILE A 266 -17.46 -6.43 -27.48
C ILE A 266 -18.25 -7.57 -28.14
N ARG A 267 -19.60 -7.54 -28.07
CA ARG A 267 -20.47 -8.55 -28.68
C ARG A 267 -20.40 -8.58 -30.20
N GLU A 268 -20.30 -7.42 -30.83
CA GLU A 268 -20.14 -7.30 -32.28
C GLU A 268 -18.84 -7.96 -32.74
N ILE A 269 -17.75 -7.71 -31.99
CA ILE A 269 -16.43 -8.30 -32.25
C ILE A 269 -16.44 -9.80 -31.97
N GLN A 270 -17.09 -10.22 -30.88
CA GLN A 270 -17.19 -11.62 -30.49
C GLN A 270 -17.97 -12.45 -31.51
N ALA A 271 -18.97 -11.89 -32.18
CA ALA A 271 -19.70 -12.57 -33.25
C ALA A 271 -18.81 -12.90 -34.47
N ILE A 272 -17.75 -12.12 -34.71
CA ILE A 272 -16.78 -12.36 -35.80
C ILE A 272 -15.90 -13.58 -35.47
N TYR A 273 -15.34 -13.62 -34.26
CA TYR A 273 -14.41 -14.68 -33.84
C TYR A 273 -15.08 -15.93 -33.27
N MET A 274 -16.32 -15.80 -32.78
CA MET A 274 -17.10 -16.86 -32.14
C MET A 274 -18.54 -16.88 -32.70
N PRO A 275 -18.74 -17.27 -33.97
CA PRO A 275 -20.05 -17.19 -34.63
C PRO A 275 -21.24 -17.85 -33.90
N PRO A 276 -21.08 -18.99 -33.18
CA PRO A 276 -22.18 -19.58 -32.40
C PRO A 276 -22.73 -18.67 -31.29
N VAL A 277 -21.95 -17.70 -30.83
CA VAL A 277 -22.33 -16.81 -29.73
C VAL A 277 -23.54 -15.95 -30.08
N ALA A 278 -23.69 -15.50 -31.33
CA ALA A 278 -24.84 -14.70 -31.74
C ALA A 278 -26.16 -15.48 -31.55
N GLN A 279 -26.14 -16.78 -31.84
CA GLN A 279 -27.29 -17.68 -31.65
C GLN A 279 -27.55 -17.95 -30.16
N LEU A 280 -26.49 -18.16 -29.36
CA LEU A 280 -26.61 -18.35 -27.91
C LEU A 280 -27.15 -17.11 -27.19
N VAL A 281 -26.72 -15.92 -27.60
CA VAL A 281 -27.24 -14.65 -27.08
C VAL A 281 -28.73 -14.52 -27.34
N ALA A 282 -29.18 -14.83 -28.56
CA ALA A 282 -30.59 -14.79 -28.92
C ALA A 282 -31.43 -15.82 -28.13
N ALA A 283 -30.87 -17.00 -27.84
CA ALA A 283 -31.55 -18.06 -27.12
C ALA A 283 -31.59 -17.85 -25.58
N GLU A 284 -30.50 -17.41 -24.95
CA GLU A 284 -30.38 -17.38 -23.49
C GLU A 284 -30.84 -16.07 -22.84
N LEU A 285 -30.70 -14.92 -23.51
CA LEU A 285 -31.13 -13.63 -22.93
C LEU A 285 -32.64 -13.60 -22.57
N PRO A 286 -33.57 -14.11 -23.40
CA PRO A 286 -34.98 -14.19 -23.03
C PRO A 286 -35.24 -15.09 -21.82
N VAL A 287 -34.51 -16.22 -21.72
CA VAL A 287 -34.64 -17.18 -20.62
C VAL A 287 -34.15 -16.57 -19.30
N ILE A 288 -33.01 -15.87 -19.32
CA ILE A 288 -32.47 -15.18 -18.14
C ILE A 288 -33.41 -14.04 -17.71
N SER A 289 -33.94 -13.27 -18.67
CA SER A 289 -34.94 -12.23 -18.40
C SER A 289 -36.18 -12.79 -17.71
N ALA A 290 -36.72 -13.91 -18.22
CA ALA A 290 -37.87 -14.59 -17.62
C ALA A 290 -37.58 -15.11 -16.21
N ASN A 291 -36.40 -15.70 -15.97
CA ASN A 291 -35.99 -16.19 -14.66
C ASN A 291 -35.81 -15.08 -13.63
N LEU A 292 -35.22 -13.95 -14.03
CA LEU A 292 -35.05 -12.79 -13.17
C LEU A 292 -36.40 -12.15 -12.82
N LYS A 293 -37.30 -12.03 -13.80
CA LYS A 293 -38.69 -11.59 -13.55
C LYS A 293 -39.39 -12.51 -12.56
N ARG A 294 -39.33 -13.84 -12.75
CA ARG A 294 -39.93 -14.80 -11.82
C ARG A 294 -39.38 -14.66 -10.40
N LYS A 295 -38.06 -14.50 -10.24
CA LYS A 295 -37.44 -14.28 -8.92
C LYS A 295 -37.85 -12.95 -8.28
N ALA A 296 -38.04 -11.89 -9.08
CA ALA A 296 -38.54 -10.60 -8.61
C ALA A 296 -40.00 -10.71 -8.15
N ASP A 297 -40.85 -11.38 -8.93
CA ASP A 297 -42.26 -11.62 -8.61
C ASP A 297 -42.44 -12.48 -7.35
N GLU A 298 -41.64 -13.55 -7.20
CA GLU A 298 -41.61 -14.39 -5.99
C GLU A 298 -41.20 -13.60 -4.74
N ARG A 299 -40.23 -12.68 -4.85
CA ARG A 299 -39.81 -11.79 -3.76
C ARG A 299 -40.90 -10.79 -3.40
N GLN A 300 -41.56 -10.21 -4.40
CA GLN A 300 -42.66 -9.26 -4.18
C GLN A 300 -43.89 -9.95 -3.55
N LYS A 301 -44.14 -11.21 -3.92
CA LYS A 301 -45.18 -12.05 -3.30
C LYS A 301 -44.86 -12.39 -1.85
N ARG A 302 -43.60 -12.74 -1.53
CA ARG A 302 -43.13 -12.96 -0.14
C ARG A 302 -43.23 -11.70 0.74
N SER A 303 -42.92 -10.53 0.17
CA SER A 303 -43.10 -9.25 0.85
C SER A 303 -44.58 -8.98 1.16
N ARG A 304 -45.50 -9.19 0.20
CA ARG A 304 -46.96 -9.00 0.41
C ARG A 304 -47.57 -9.96 1.42
N THR A 305 -47.06 -11.18 1.58
CA THR A 305 -47.53 -12.12 2.62
C THR A 305 -47.10 -11.75 4.03
N SER A 306 -46.14 -10.82 4.21
CA SER A 306 -45.69 -10.34 5.53
C SER A 306 -46.32 -9.02 5.98
N THR A 307 -47.16 -8.41 5.14
CA THR A 307 -47.89 -7.17 5.44
C THR A 307 -49.34 -7.28 4.97
N ALA A 308 -50.13 -8.11 5.66
CA ALA A 308 -51.58 -8.10 5.55
C ALA A 308 -52.18 -7.07 6.52
N ALA A 309 -51.88 -5.78 6.30
CA ALA A 309 -52.65 -4.64 6.83
C ALA A 309 -52.08 -3.32 6.27
N SER A 310 -52.51 -2.92 5.08
CA SER A 310 -52.66 -1.51 4.68
C SER A 310 -53.16 -1.47 3.23
N THR A 311 -54.43 -1.09 3.09
CA THR A 311 -55.05 -0.72 1.82
C THR A 311 -54.57 0.67 1.42
N GLY A 312 -53.68 0.73 0.44
CA GLY A 312 -53.28 1.97 -0.23
C GLY A 312 -52.95 1.67 -1.68
N ALA A 313 -53.76 2.19 -2.59
CA ALA A 313 -53.55 2.08 -4.03
C ALA A 313 -52.18 2.69 -4.40
N SER A 314 -51.27 1.87 -4.92
CA SER A 314 -50.05 2.36 -5.57
C SER A 314 -50.36 2.80 -7.00
N PRO A 315 -49.77 3.91 -7.49
CA PRO A 315 -49.98 4.36 -8.86
C PRO A 315 -49.43 3.34 -9.88
N PRO A 316 -49.92 3.34 -11.14
CA PRO A 316 -49.46 2.41 -12.16
C PRO A 316 -47.98 2.64 -12.42
N ALA A 317 -47.18 1.60 -12.21
CA ALA A 317 -45.78 1.59 -12.60
C ALA A 317 -45.70 1.78 -14.11
N ARG A 318 -45.22 2.95 -14.55
CA ARG A 318 -44.81 3.18 -15.93
C ARG A 318 -43.74 2.15 -16.32
N ASP A 319 -43.84 1.71 -17.56
CA ASP A 319 -43.06 0.66 -18.21
C ASP A 319 -41.55 0.74 -17.86
N VAL A 320 -41.09 -0.15 -16.99
CA VAL A 320 -39.66 -0.47 -16.87
C VAL A 320 -39.40 -1.59 -17.87
N GLU A 321 -38.83 -1.21 -19.02
CA GLU A 321 -38.43 -2.11 -20.09
C GLU A 321 -37.79 -3.40 -19.58
N THR A 322 -38.33 -4.49 -20.12
CA THR A 322 -37.89 -5.87 -20.38
C THR A 322 -36.37 -6.20 -20.49
N THR A 323 -35.45 -5.33 -20.09
CA THR A 323 -34.01 -5.52 -20.26
C THR A 323 -33.36 -6.16 -19.04
N VAL A 324 -32.56 -7.23 -19.27
CA VAL A 324 -31.76 -7.89 -18.23
C VAL A 324 -30.74 -6.89 -17.67
N PRO A 325 -30.57 -6.77 -16.34
CA PRO A 325 -29.52 -5.94 -15.76
C PRO A 325 -28.13 -6.33 -16.31
N PRO A 326 -27.28 -5.36 -16.70
CA PRO A 326 -26.04 -5.63 -17.42
C PRO A 326 -25.03 -6.47 -16.62
N GLU A 327 -25.12 -6.46 -15.29
CA GLU A 327 -24.32 -7.31 -14.41
C GLU A 327 -24.68 -8.81 -14.50
N HIS A 328 -25.88 -9.14 -14.97
CA HIS A 328 -26.36 -10.53 -15.12
C HIS A 328 -26.33 -11.02 -16.57
N VAL A 329 -25.89 -10.17 -17.51
CA VAL A 329 -25.74 -10.56 -18.90
C VAL A 329 -24.57 -11.54 -19.00
N PRO A 330 -24.76 -12.77 -19.50
CA PRO A 330 -23.66 -13.71 -19.69
C PRO A 330 -22.65 -13.10 -20.66
N LEU A 331 -21.36 -13.43 -20.56
CA LEU A 331 -20.31 -12.90 -21.44
C LEU A 331 -19.85 -13.89 -22.55
N PHE A 332 -20.35 -15.14 -22.52
CA PHE A 332 -20.01 -16.24 -23.46
C PHE A 332 -18.52 -16.33 -23.83
N LEU A 333 -17.63 -16.26 -22.84
CA LEU A 333 -16.23 -16.65 -22.99
C LEU A 333 -16.15 -18.11 -23.51
N PRO A 334 -15.08 -18.52 -24.23
CA PRO A 334 -14.91 -19.92 -24.63
C PRO A 334 -15.16 -20.91 -23.48
N SER A 335 -14.71 -20.59 -22.27
CA SER A 335 -14.96 -21.41 -21.08
C SER A 335 -16.43 -21.48 -20.65
N ASN A 336 -17.27 -20.52 -21.01
CA ASN A 336 -18.68 -20.43 -20.59
C ASN A 336 -19.66 -20.89 -21.67
N ILE A 337 -19.19 -21.58 -22.71
CA ILE A 337 -19.99 -22.12 -23.80
C ILE A 337 -20.14 -23.64 -23.62
N SER A 338 -21.25 -24.22 -24.11
CA SER A 338 -21.46 -25.67 -24.03
C SER A 338 -20.38 -26.44 -24.82
N PRO A 339 -20.00 -27.66 -24.41
CA PRO A 339 -18.96 -28.45 -25.09
C PRO A 339 -19.23 -28.67 -26.59
N GLU A 340 -20.50 -28.78 -26.98
CA GLU A 340 -20.95 -28.92 -28.37
C GLU A 340 -20.54 -27.72 -29.24
N HIS A 341 -20.80 -26.50 -28.74
CA HIS A 341 -20.40 -25.27 -29.42
C HIS A 341 -18.91 -24.93 -29.20
N LEU A 342 -18.27 -25.47 -28.16
CA LEU A 342 -16.84 -25.31 -27.94
C LEU A 342 -16.02 -26.01 -29.03
N GLY A 343 -16.54 -27.11 -29.60
CA GLY A 343 -15.93 -27.84 -30.70
C GLY A 343 -15.93 -27.09 -32.04
N SER A 344 -16.84 -26.13 -32.24
CA SER A 344 -16.91 -25.31 -33.44
C SER A 344 -16.06 -24.03 -33.37
N LEU A 345 -15.48 -23.73 -32.21
CA LEU A 345 -14.56 -22.61 -32.02
C LEU A 345 -13.12 -22.99 -32.40
N SER A 346 -12.34 -21.98 -32.79
CA SER A 346 -10.91 -22.17 -33.08
C SER A 346 -10.16 -22.72 -31.85
N PRO A 347 -9.37 -23.81 -31.98
CA PRO A 347 -8.54 -24.34 -30.89
C PRO A 347 -7.61 -23.30 -30.29
N ARG A 348 -7.18 -22.32 -31.10
CA ARG A 348 -6.30 -21.23 -30.67
C ARG A 348 -6.97 -20.31 -29.64
N LEU A 349 -8.25 -19.95 -29.82
CA LEU A 349 -8.99 -19.13 -28.86
C LEU A 349 -9.13 -19.83 -27.50
N ARG A 350 -9.31 -21.15 -27.54
CA ARG A 350 -9.38 -21.99 -26.33
C ARG A 350 -8.05 -21.97 -25.58
N ALA A 351 -6.94 -22.15 -26.29
CA ALA A 351 -5.59 -22.10 -25.72
C ALA A 351 -5.27 -20.73 -25.12
N MET A 352 -5.56 -19.64 -25.85
CA MET A 352 -5.36 -18.27 -25.34
C MET A 352 -6.13 -18.00 -24.05
N GLU A 353 -7.41 -18.39 -23.96
CA GLU A 353 -8.15 -18.22 -22.71
C GLU A 353 -7.53 -19.08 -21.59
N SER A 354 -7.12 -20.31 -21.89
CA SER A 354 -6.49 -21.19 -20.88
C SER A 354 -5.22 -20.57 -20.28
N ASP A 355 -4.36 -20.00 -21.12
CA ASP A 355 -3.13 -19.32 -20.68
C ASP A 355 -3.46 -18.09 -19.83
N LEU A 356 -4.43 -17.27 -20.26
CA LEU A 356 -4.90 -16.12 -19.49
C LEU A 356 -5.49 -16.53 -18.13
N ARG A 357 -6.24 -17.65 -18.05
CA ARG A 357 -6.78 -18.18 -16.79
C ARG A 357 -5.67 -18.65 -15.86
N GLU A 358 -4.59 -19.21 -16.39
CA GLU A 358 -3.43 -19.60 -15.59
C GLU A 358 -2.74 -18.39 -14.95
N GLY A 359 -2.51 -17.33 -15.75
CA GLY A 359 -2.01 -16.05 -15.22
C GLY A 359 -2.93 -15.44 -14.16
N GLN A 360 -4.25 -15.52 -14.34
CA GLN A 360 -5.22 -15.07 -13.35
C GLN A 360 -5.17 -15.88 -12.05
N MET A 361 -5.03 -17.21 -12.13
CA MET A 361 -4.91 -18.08 -10.95
C MET A 361 -3.65 -17.74 -10.15
N ARG A 362 -2.49 -17.62 -10.82
CA ARG A 362 -1.22 -17.23 -10.20
C ARG A 362 -1.31 -15.89 -9.48
N SER A 363 -1.73 -14.84 -10.20
CA SER A 363 -1.87 -13.49 -9.62
C SER A 363 -2.87 -13.44 -8.46
N ALA A 364 -3.97 -14.19 -8.55
CA ALA A 364 -4.97 -14.24 -7.48
C ALA A 364 -4.43 -14.96 -6.24
N LEU A 365 -3.70 -16.06 -6.40
CA LEU A 365 -3.11 -16.82 -5.29
C LEU A 365 -2.04 -16.02 -4.55
N ASP A 366 -1.17 -15.30 -5.27
CA ASP A 366 -0.14 -14.45 -4.65
C ASP A 366 -0.75 -13.31 -3.84
N LYS A 367 -1.74 -12.62 -4.41
CA LYS A 367 -2.47 -11.56 -3.70
C LYS A 367 -3.22 -12.12 -2.49
N LEU A 368 -3.78 -13.33 -2.60
CA LEU A 368 -4.46 -14.00 -1.48
C LEU A 368 -3.49 -14.27 -0.32
N ARG A 369 -2.30 -14.82 -0.60
CA ARG A 369 -1.23 -15.06 0.40
C ARG A 369 -0.82 -13.77 1.11
N VAL A 370 -0.54 -12.72 0.35
CA VAL A 370 -0.17 -11.40 0.91
C VAL A 370 -1.25 -10.87 1.84
N HIS A 371 -2.52 -10.93 1.43
CA HIS A 371 -3.62 -10.41 2.24
C HIS A 371 -3.93 -11.29 3.47
N LEU A 372 -3.68 -12.59 3.43
CA LEU A 372 -3.74 -13.46 4.60
C LEU A 372 -2.67 -13.08 5.63
N HIS A 373 -1.44 -12.79 5.20
CA HIS A 373 -0.40 -12.29 6.11
C HIS A 373 -0.72 -10.93 6.71
N ILE A 374 -1.25 -10.00 5.90
CA ILE A 374 -1.72 -8.70 6.38
C ILE A 374 -2.80 -8.90 7.45
N LYS A 375 -3.76 -9.82 7.23
CA LYS A 375 -4.79 -10.16 8.21
C LYS A 375 -4.19 -10.62 9.54
N THR A 376 -3.27 -11.59 9.52
CA THR A 376 -2.62 -12.10 10.74
C THR A 376 -1.94 -10.97 11.53
N ARG A 377 -1.23 -10.07 10.83
CA ARG A 377 -0.57 -8.91 11.46
C ARG A 377 -1.56 -7.89 12.02
N LEU A 378 -2.62 -7.56 11.28
CA LEU A 378 -3.66 -6.62 11.73
C LEU A 378 -4.42 -7.14 12.95
N VAL A 379 -4.73 -8.44 12.99
CA VAL A 379 -5.38 -9.09 14.14
C VAL A 379 -4.47 -9.03 15.36
N SER A 380 -3.19 -9.39 15.22
CA SER A 380 -2.20 -9.31 16.31
C SER A 380 -2.01 -7.87 16.82
N PHE A 381 -1.91 -6.90 15.90
CA PHE A 381 -1.82 -5.49 16.22
C PHE A 381 -3.04 -5.01 17.01
N LYS A 382 -4.25 -5.31 16.53
CA LYS A 382 -5.50 -4.92 17.20
C LYS A 382 -5.58 -5.50 18.61
N ALA A 383 -5.30 -6.79 18.78
CA ALA A 383 -5.37 -7.45 20.08
C ALA A 383 -4.38 -6.87 21.10
N ARG A 384 -3.18 -6.50 20.65
CA ARG A 384 -2.09 -6.06 21.55
C ARG A 384 -2.05 -4.56 21.81
N GLN A 385 -2.47 -3.74 20.85
CA GLN A 385 -2.17 -2.30 20.84
C GLN A 385 -3.41 -1.40 20.85
N VAL A 386 -4.59 -1.94 20.54
CA VAL A 386 -5.80 -1.12 20.35
C VAL A 386 -6.70 -1.23 21.56
N ARG A 387 -6.58 -0.25 22.47
CA ARG A 387 -7.38 -0.17 23.72
C ARG A 387 -8.55 0.82 23.63
N HIS A 388 -8.46 1.85 22.79
CA HIS A 388 -9.48 2.92 22.69
C HIS A 388 -10.50 2.70 21.58
N GLN A 389 -11.75 3.14 21.79
CA GLN A 389 -12.89 2.91 20.88
C GLN A 389 -12.66 3.43 19.45
N ARG A 390 -12.12 4.65 19.30
CA ARG A 390 -11.86 5.25 17.97
C ARG A 390 -10.82 4.47 17.17
N GLU A 391 -9.72 4.07 17.81
CA GLU A 391 -8.67 3.28 17.16
C GLU A 391 -9.14 1.85 16.89
N ASN A 392 -10.06 1.31 17.71
CA ASN A 392 -10.72 0.03 17.44
C ASN A 392 -11.60 0.09 16.21
N MET A 393 -12.34 1.19 16.02
CA MET A 393 -13.14 1.41 14.81
C MET A 393 -12.25 1.45 13.56
N LYS A 394 -11.15 2.22 13.57
CA LYS A 394 -10.19 2.25 12.45
C LYS A 394 -9.54 0.90 12.16
N ALA A 395 -9.11 0.18 13.20
CA ALA A 395 -8.52 -1.14 13.04
C ALA A 395 -9.53 -2.16 12.49
N ARG A 396 -10.82 -2.05 12.88
CA ARG A 396 -11.92 -2.85 12.32
C ARG A 396 -12.14 -2.55 10.83
N GLU A 397 -12.18 -1.28 10.45
CA GLU A 397 -12.35 -0.87 9.04
C GLU A 397 -11.20 -1.40 8.15
N GLN A 398 -9.96 -1.33 8.63
CA GLN A 398 -8.80 -1.89 7.93
C GLN A 398 -8.89 -3.42 7.78
N LEU A 399 -9.33 -4.12 8.83
CA LEU A 399 -9.55 -5.57 8.79
C LEU A 399 -10.67 -5.94 7.80
N GLU A 400 -11.78 -5.21 7.81
CA GLU A 400 -12.91 -5.44 6.90
C GLU A 400 -12.50 -5.20 5.44
N THR A 401 -11.76 -4.12 5.17
CA THR A 401 -11.19 -3.84 3.86
C THR A 401 -10.27 -4.97 3.38
N ASN A 402 -9.44 -5.51 4.28
CA ASN A 402 -8.56 -6.61 3.96
C ASN A 402 -9.35 -7.91 3.70
N ASP A 403 -10.40 -8.19 4.48
CA ASP A 403 -11.25 -9.36 4.31
C ASP A 403 -12.05 -9.34 3.00
N MET A 404 -12.52 -8.15 2.58
CA MET A 404 -13.12 -7.97 1.26
C MET A 404 -12.14 -8.31 0.13
N LYS A 405 -10.86 -7.92 0.27
CA LYS A 405 -9.81 -8.26 -0.71
C LYS A 405 -9.52 -9.76 -0.74
N ILE A 406 -9.41 -10.42 0.43
CA ILE A 406 -9.25 -11.88 0.54
C ILE A 406 -10.38 -12.60 -0.20
N LYS A 407 -11.64 -12.21 0.06
CA LYS A 407 -12.81 -12.78 -0.60
C LYS A 407 -12.73 -12.59 -2.12
N SER A 408 -12.36 -11.39 -2.57
CA SER A 408 -12.25 -11.08 -3.99
C SER A 408 -11.21 -11.95 -4.71
N PHE A 409 -10.00 -12.09 -4.15
CA PHE A 409 -8.95 -12.93 -4.75
C PHE A 409 -9.27 -14.42 -4.71
N LYS A 410 -9.90 -14.90 -3.63
CA LYS A 410 -10.40 -16.26 -3.52
C LYS A 410 -11.41 -16.60 -4.61
N GLU A 411 -12.40 -15.72 -4.84
CA GLU A 411 -13.39 -15.91 -5.89
C GLU A 411 -12.75 -15.84 -7.28
N LYS A 412 -11.79 -14.92 -7.49
CA LYS A 412 -11.04 -14.81 -8.75
C LYS A 412 -10.32 -16.12 -9.09
N TYR A 413 -9.58 -16.69 -8.13
CA TYR A 413 -8.91 -17.98 -8.29
C TYR A 413 -9.90 -19.11 -8.64
N ARG A 414 -11.00 -19.23 -7.89
CA ARG A 414 -12.01 -20.27 -8.13
C ARG A 414 -12.64 -20.19 -9.51
N ALA A 415 -12.99 -18.98 -9.96
CA ALA A 415 -13.57 -18.78 -11.28
C ALA A 415 -12.58 -19.11 -12.40
N ALA A 416 -11.34 -18.64 -12.29
CA ALA A 416 -10.30 -18.91 -13.27
C ALA A 416 -9.98 -20.42 -13.36
N ARG A 417 -9.88 -21.12 -12.22
CA ARG A 417 -9.71 -22.57 -12.20
C ARG A 417 -10.89 -23.31 -12.82
N ALA A 418 -12.11 -22.91 -12.49
CA ALA A 418 -13.31 -23.52 -13.05
C ALA A 418 -13.39 -23.31 -14.57
N ALA A 419 -12.96 -22.15 -15.07
CA ALA A 419 -12.84 -21.88 -16.50
C ALA A 419 -11.77 -22.78 -17.15
N LYS A 420 -10.58 -22.91 -16.56
CA LYS A 420 -9.52 -23.80 -17.07
C LYS A 420 -9.96 -25.27 -17.09
N MET A 421 -10.68 -25.75 -16.07
CA MET A 421 -11.30 -27.09 -16.07
C MET A 421 -12.27 -27.30 -17.24
N ARG A 422 -13.03 -26.28 -17.65
CA ARG A 422 -13.96 -26.39 -18.79
C ARG A 422 -13.25 -26.36 -20.14
N LEU A 423 -12.09 -25.71 -20.22
CA LEU A 423 -11.30 -25.58 -21.45
C LEU A 423 -10.42 -26.83 -21.71
N ASP A 424 -9.63 -27.22 -20.70
CA ASP A 424 -8.58 -28.23 -20.86
C ASP A 424 -9.00 -29.61 -20.33
N GLY A 425 -10.06 -29.66 -19.53
CA GLY A 425 -10.45 -30.88 -18.81
C GLY A 425 -9.47 -31.25 -17.69
N PRO A 426 -9.64 -32.44 -17.09
CA PRO A 426 -8.74 -32.92 -16.05
C PRO A 426 -7.37 -33.26 -16.62
N GLY A 427 -6.30 -32.85 -15.93
CA GLY A 427 -4.92 -33.01 -16.43
C GLY A 427 -3.84 -32.82 -15.37
N SER A 428 -2.58 -32.89 -15.80
CA SER A 428 -1.40 -32.70 -14.92
C SER A 428 -1.38 -31.33 -14.26
N TRP A 429 -1.95 -30.31 -14.91
CA TRP A 429 -2.04 -28.95 -14.39
C TRP A 429 -2.85 -28.84 -13.07
N GLU A 430 -3.75 -29.80 -12.77
CA GLU A 430 -4.48 -29.82 -11.49
C GLU A 430 -3.57 -30.09 -10.29
N GLN A 431 -2.37 -30.64 -10.52
CA GLN A 431 -1.37 -30.87 -9.49
C GLN A 431 -0.77 -29.54 -9.00
N GLU A 432 -0.57 -28.61 -9.93
CA GLU A 432 -0.10 -27.24 -9.68
C GLU A 432 -1.25 -26.37 -9.14
N TRP A 433 -2.41 -26.43 -9.80
CA TRP A 433 -3.57 -25.59 -9.50
C TRP A 433 -4.70 -26.39 -8.86
N ARG A 434 -4.62 -26.57 -7.54
CA ARG A 434 -5.58 -27.35 -6.77
C ARG A 434 -6.89 -26.60 -6.53
N PRO A 435 -8.02 -27.31 -6.28
CA PRO A 435 -9.25 -26.67 -5.84
C PRO A 435 -9.02 -25.92 -4.53
N LEU A 436 -9.39 -24.63 -4.49
CA LEU A 436 -9.24 -23.81 -3.29
C LEU A 436 -10.48 -23.93 -2.41
N GLY A 437 -10.40 -24.73 -1.35
CA GLY A 437 -11.45 -24.87 -0.33
C GLY A 437 -11.51 -23.66 0.60
N ASP A 438 -12.61 -23.51 1.35
CA ASP A 438 -12.70 -22.46 2.38
C ASP A 438 -11.66 -22.69 3.49
N ASN A 439 -11.41 -23.96 3.80
CA ASN A 439 -10.39 -24.41 4.75
C ASN A 439 -8.96 -24.22 4.22
N ASP A 440 -8.74 -23.88 2.95
CA ASP A 440 -7.40 -23.60 2.44
C ASP A 440 -7.03 -22.13 2.62
N VAL A 441 -8.02 -21.24 2.75
CA VAL A 441 -7.81 -19.80 2.92
C VAL A 441 -7.49 -19.48 4.37
N ARG A 442 -6.30 -19.92 4.80
CA ARG A 442 -5.75 -19.71 6.14
C ARG A 442 -4.37 -19.11 6.03
N GLY A 443 -4.01 -18.19 6.92
CA GLY A 443 -2.64 -17.71 7.11
C GLY A 443 -1.69 -18.85 7.49
N LEU A 444 -0.39 -18.65 7.24
CA LEU A 444 0.68 -19.60 7.57
C LEU A 444 0.68 -20.02 9.06
N ARG A 445 0.04 -19.23 9.93
CA ARG A 445 -0.03 -19.42 11.39
C ARG A 445 -1.40 -19.05 11.97
N ASP A 446 -2.49 -19.44 11.32
CA ASP A 446 -3.81 -19.20 11.89
C ASP A 446 -4.12 -20.20 13.02
N PHE A 447 -3.61 -19.93 14.22
CA PHE A 447 -4.34 -19.85 15.50
C PHE A 447 -3.37 -19.66 16.69
N ASP A 448 -3.51 -18.55 17.42
CA ASP A 448 -3.08 -18.42 18.81
C ASP A 448 -4.31 -18.66 19.70
N PRO A 449 -4.38 -19.76 20.47
CA PRO A 449 -5.51 -20.09 21.35
C PRO A 449 -5.77 -19.06 22.47
N LEU A 450 -4.86 -18.12 22.71
CA LEU A 450 -4.97 -17.13 23.78
C LEU A 450 -5.82 -15.90 23.40
N LEU A 451 -6.22 -15.76 22.13
CA LEU A 451 -7.01 -14.61 21.65
C LEU A 451 -8.54 -14.78 21.74
N THR A 452 -9.04 -15.90 22.27
CA THR A 452 -10.49 -16.15 22.40
C THR A 452 -11.05 -15.98 23.82
N ALA A 453 -10.28 -15.47 24.78
CA ALA A 453 -10.74 -15.38 26.16
C ALA A 453 -11.73 -14.24 26.47
N GLU A 454 -11.93 -13.24 25.58
CA GLU A 454 -12.73 -12.05 25.96
C GLU A 454 -13.75 -11.55 24.92
N ASN A 455 -14.31 -12.41 24.06
CA ASN A 455 -15.56 -12.05 23.39
C ASN A 455 -16.50 -13.24 23.25
N GLU A 456 -17.49 -13.28 24.13
CA GLU A 456 -18.75 -13.98 23.92
C GLU A 456 -19.37 -13.47 22.61
N SER A 457 -19.37 -14.27 21.53
CA SER A 457 -20.37 -14.25 20.44
C SER A 457 -19.95 -14.94 19.12
N LEU A 458 -18.86 -15.72 19.07
CA LEU A 458 -18.63 -16.61 17.92
C LEU A 458 -18.88 -18.09 18.30
N PRO A 459 -19.71 -18.82 17.52
CA PRO A 459 -20.12 -20.17 17.88
C PRO A 459 -18.92 -21.12 17.92
N ARG A 460 -18.68 -21.69 19.12
CA ARG A 460 -17.78 -22.81 19.37
C ARG A 460 -18.20 -24.03 18.55
N ARG A 461 -17.68 -24.19 17.34
CA ARG A 461 -17.62 -25.51 16.68
C ARG A 461 -16.23 -25.73 16.10
N GLN A 462 -15.60 -26.79 16.60
CA GLN A 462 -14.33 -27.41 16.21
C GLN A 462 -13.04 -26.69 16.62
N ILE A 463 -12.71 -26.82 17.90
CA ILE A 463 -11.34 -26.72 18.41
C ILE A 463 -10.61 -28.00 17.97
N VAL A 464 -9.72 -27.91 16.99
CA VAL A 464 -8.78 -28.99 16.63
C VAL A 464 -7.45 -28.69 17.32
N THR A 465 -6.99 -29.66 18.12
CA THR A 465 -5.72 -29.64 18.86
C THR A 465 -4.52 -29.45 17.93
N GLU A 466 -3.47 -28.80 18.44
CA GLU A 466 -2.28 -28.37 17.66
C GLU A 466 -1.53 -29.52 16.99
N GLY A 467 -1.61 -30.74 17.53
CA GLY A 467 -0.91 -31.92 16.99
C GLY A 467 -1.44 -32.47 15.65
N GLY A 468 -2.49 -31.90 15.07
CA GLY A 468 -3.07 -32.35 13.79
C GLY A 468 -3.09 -31.31 12.66
N ARG A 469 -2.40 -30.17 12.82
CA ARG A 469 -2.55 -29.03 11.90
C ARG A 469 -1.62 -29.14 10.69
N SER A 470 -2.21 -29.33 9.51
CA SER A 470 -1.51 -29.29 8.23
C SER A 470 -1.46 -27.86 7.65
N ILE A 471 -0.29 -27.44 7.17
CA ILE A 471 -0.11 -26.19 6.42
C ILE A 471 -0.94 -26.27 5.14
N SER A 472 -1.76 -25.26 4.86
CA SER A 472 -2.58 -25.26 3.64
C SER A 472 -1.69 -25.32 2.40
N TRP A 473 -2.13 -26.07 1.39
CA TRP A 473 -1.41 -26.22 0.13
C TRP A 473 -1.16 -24.88 -0.58
N ILE A 474 -1.93 -23.83 -0.29
CA ILE A 474 -1.65 -22.49 -0.84
C ILE A 474 -0.30 -21.96 -0.40
N TRP A 475 0.29 -22.46 0.69
CA TRP A 475 1.63 -22.11 1.17
C TRP A 475 2.69 -23.11 0.74
N ASN A 476 2.28 -24.30 0.29
CA ASN A 476 3.19 -25.31 -0.20
C ASN A 476 3.50 -24.95 -1.66
N GLY A 477 4.73 -24.52 -1.92
CA GLY A 477 5.20 -24.40 -3.29
C GLY A 477 5.11 -25.76 -3.98
N VAL A 478 4.83 -25.70 -5.28
CA VAL A 478 4.54 -26.82 -6.16
C VAL A 478 5.60 -27.93 -6.00
N GLY A 479 5.14 -29.14 -5.64
CA GLY A 479 5.93 -30.37 -5.65
C GLY A 479 6.23 -30.98 -4.28
N ARG A 480 5.22 -31.55 -3.60
CA ARG A 480 5.48 -32.58 -2.58
C ARG A 480 5.31 -33.96 -3.20
N ARG A 481 6.41 -34.71 -3.30
CA ARG A 481 6.36 -36.13 -2.97
C ARG A 481 7.60 -36.54 -2.20
N ASP A 482 7.33 -37.35 -1.19
CA ASP A 482 8.27 -38.01 -0.31
C ASP A 482 9.31 -38.84 -1.09
N ASP A 483 10.50 -38.88 -0.48
CA ASP A 483 11.55 -39.89 -0.47
C ASP A 483 12.16 -40.43 -1.79
N SER A 484 13.50 -40.31 -1.83
CA SER A 484 14.47 -40.96 -2.72
C SER A 484 14.63 -40.39 -4.15
N SER A 485 15.24 -39.21 -4.26
CA SER A 485 16.24 -38.95 -5.31
C SER A 485 16.97 -37.64 -5.04
N GLU A 486 18.30 -37.71 -5.14
CA GLU A 486 19.21 -36.58 -5.04
C GLU A 486 18.88 -35.47 -6.06
N ALA A 487 19.07 -34.23 -5.61
CA ALA A 487 19.33 -33.06 -6.44
C ALA A 487 18.36 -32.78 -7.62
N GLY A 488 17.25 -32.09 -7.33
CA GLY A 488 16.48 -31.41 -8.39
C GLY A 488 15.16 -30.81 -7.92
N ASN A 489 15.07 -29.48 -7.96
CA ASN A 489 13.83 -28.67 -7.87
C ASN A 489 13.07 -28.59 -6.53
N LEU A 490 13.64 -27.83 -5.58
CA LEU A 490 13.00 -27.29 -4.36
C LEU A 490 12.71 -25.76 -4.43
N GLY A 491 12.81 -25.13 -5.60
CA GLY A 491 12.95 -23.67 -5.74
C GLY A 491 11.72 -22.81 -5.41
N GLY A 492 10.50 -23.24 -5.74
CA GLY A 492 9.33 -22.35 -5.71
C GLY A 492 8.71 -22.07 -4.33
N MET A 493 8.90 -22.95 -3.34
CA MET A 493 8.34 -22.80 -1.98
C MET A 493 9.21 -21.89 -1.10
N ASN A 494 10.52 -22.04 -1.24
CA ASN A 494 11.50 -21.31 -0.45
C ASN A 494 11.51 -19.83 -0.83
N GLU A 495 11.25 -19.46 -2.09
CA GLU A 495 11.49 -18.10 -2.57
C GLU A 495 10.54 -17.04 -2.00
N ALA A 496 9.23 -17.31 -1.99
CA ALA A 496 8.25 -16.37 -1.43
C ALA A 496 8.36 -16.28 0.10
N LEU A 497 8.62 -17.41 0.78
CA LEU A 497 8.83 -17.45 2.22
C LEU A 497 10.13 -16.72 2.60
N ARG A 498 11.21 -16.94 1.85
CA ARG A 498 12.51 -16.26 1.95
C ARG A 498 12.32 -14.75 1.81
N GLY A 499 11.66 -14.28 0.75
CA GLY A 499 11.42 -12.85 0.53
C GLY A 499 10.68 -12.18 1.69
N GLU A 500 9.63 -12.81 2.22
CA GLU A 500 8.90 -12.28 3.38
C GLU A 500 9.69 -12.36 4.69
N TRP A 501 10.44 -13.45 4.91
CA TRP A 501 11.32 -13.59 6.07
C TRP A 501 12.42 -12.54 6.09
N LEU A 502 13.06 -12.29 4.95
CA LEU A 502 14.08 -11.25 4.80
C LEU A 502 13.50 -9.85 5.06
N ARG A 503 12.30 -9.55 4.54
CA ARG A 503 11.60 -8.28 4.83
C ARG A 503 11.18 -8.18 6.30
N ALA A 504 10.80 -9.28 6.94
CA ALA A 504 10.49 -9.33 8.36
C ALA A 504 11.73 -9.12 9.23
N ARG A 505 12.90 -9.67 8.84
CA ARG A 505 14.21 -9.44 9.45
C ARG A 505 14.67 -7.99 9.38
N ALA A 506 14.48 -7.34 8.24
CA ALA A 506 14.92 -5.96 8.05
C ALA A 506 14.19 -4.97 8.98
N ARG A 507 12.91 -5.19 9.29
CA ARG A 507 12.09 -4.27 10.09
C ARG A 507 12.63 -3.99 11.51
N PRO A 508 12.86 -5.00 12.38
CA PRO A 508 13.43 -4.75 13.70
C PRO A 508 14.83 -4.16 13.61
N LEU A 509 15.66 -4.55 12.63
CA LEU A 509 16.98 -3.96 12.43
C LEU A 509 16.90 -2.45 12.14
N ARG A 510 15.98 -2.03 11.25
CA ARG A 510 15.74 -0.61 10.97
C ARG A 510 15.22 0.17 12.18
N TYR A 511 14.38 -0.44 13.01
CA TYR A 511 13.96 0.21 14.26
C TYR A 511 15.08 0.29 15.30
N LYS A 512 15.95 -0.72 15.38
CA LYS A 512 17.14 -0.71 16.24
C LYS A 512 18.12 0.41 15.86
N GLU A 513 18.33 0.60 14.56
CA GLU A 513 19.09 1.73 14.01
C GLU A 513 18.43 3.06 14.38
N GLU A 514 17.12 3.21 14.16
CA GLU A 514 16.37 4.42 14.49
C GLU A 514 16.51 4.80 15.98
N VAL A 515 16.45 3.84 16.90
CA VAL A 515 16.67 4.09 18.33
C VAL A 515 18.07 4.69 18.57
N THR A 516 19.09 4.17 17.89
CA THR A 516 20.47 4.66 18.00
C THR A 516 20.60 6.06 17.39
N ILE A 517 20.05 6.27 16.20
CA ILE A 517 20.07 7.54 15.48
C ILE A 517 19.37 8.63 16.30
N VAL A 518 18.15 8.39 16.77
CA VAL A 518 17.38 9.40 17.52
C VAL A 518 18.04 9.74 18.85
N LYS A 519 18.68 8.78 19.53
CA LYS A 519 19.47 9.07 20.74
C LYS A 519 20.65 9.99 20.44
N GLU A 520 21.33 9.77 19.32
CA GLU A 520 22.43 10.62 18.88
C GLU A 520 21.94 11.99 18.40
N GLU A 521 20.78 12.07 17.73
CA GLU A 521 20.12 13.33 17.39
C GLU A 521 19.79 14.13 18.65
N GLN A 522 19.17 13.52 19.66
CA GLN A 522 18.89 14.16 20.96
C GLN A 522 20.17 14.75 21.58
N ARG A 523 21.25 13.95 21.62
CA ARG A 523 22.54 14.41 22.15
C ARG A 523 23.09 15.59 21.35
N ARG A 524 23.13 15.47 20.02
CA ARG A 524 23.68 16.51 19.13
C ARG A 524 22.87 17.79 19.18
N THR A 525 21.54 17.72 19.25
CA THR A 525 20.69 18.90 19.39
C THR A 525 21.09 19.74 20.61
N VAL A 526 21.30 19.10 21.77
CA VAL A 526 21.72 19.83 22.98
C VAL A 526 23.12 20.42 22.83
N VAL A 527 24.05 19.67 22.24
CA VAL A 527 25.41 20.17 21.98
C VAL A 527 25.37 21.39 21.06
N THR A 528 24.63 21.32 19.96
CA THR A 528 24.47 22.44 19.02
C THR A 528 23.89 23.66 19.71
N LEU A 529 22.82 23.51 20.50
CA LEU A 529 22.23 24.62 21.26
C LEU A 529 23.25 25.28 22.21
N ASN A 530 24.10 24.49 22.88
CA ASN A 530 25.15 25.02 23.76
C ASN A 530 26.28 25.71 22.98
N VAL A 531 26.66 25.19 21.81
CA VAL A 531 27.64 25.82 20.92
C VAL A 531 27.11 27.16 20.41
N GLU A 532 25.86 27.20 19.95
CA GLU A 532 25.20 28.43 19.50
C GLU A 532 25.07 29.44 20.65
N ALA A 533 24.73 29.00 21.86
CA ALA A 533 24.69 29.87 23.04
C ALA A 533 26.07 30.47 23.35
N SER A 534 27.14 29.67 23.27
CA SER A 534 28.51 30.15 23.50
C SER A 534 28.97 31.14 22.43
N GLU A 535 28.53 30.94 21.18
CA GLU A 535 28.77 31.89 20.10
C GLU A 535 28.04 33.22 20.34
N TRP A 536 26.82 33.18 20.90
CA TRP A 536 26.14 34.40 21.34
C TRP A 536 26.88 35.14 22.45
N ASP A 537 27.40 34.45 23.46
CA ASP A 537 28.22 35.10 24.50
C ASP A 537 29.45 35.80 23.89
N ARG A 538 30.09 35.17 22.90
CA ARG A 538 31.23 35.75 22.19
C ARG A 538 30.85 37.01 21.41
N ARG A 539 29.65 37.04 20.82
CA ARG A 539 29.15 38.20 20.06
C ARG A 539 28.98 39.45 20.90
N ALA A 540 28.77 39.32 22.21
CA ALA A 540 28.67 40.46 23.13
C ALA A 540 29.89 41.41 23.04
N ALA A 541 31.08 40.87 22.74
CA ALA A 541 32.33 41.62 22.70
C ALA A 541 32.84 41.92 21.27
N LEU A 542 32.12 41.53 20.21
CA LEU A 542 32.63 41.64 18.84
C LEU A 542 32.67 43.07 18.26
N ARG A 543 31.87 43.98 18.80
CA ARG A 543 31.79 45.37 18.32
C ARG A 543 32.46 46.30 19.33
N GLU A 544 33.75 46.54 19.14
CA GLU A 544 34.57 47.32 20.09
C GLU A 544 34.37 48.85 19.97
N THR A 545 33.91 49.34 18.81
CA THR A 545 33.84 50.77 18.49
C THR A 545 32.44 51.37 18.63
N VAL A 546 31.69 51.01 19.67
CA VAL A 546 30.33 51.52 19.92
C VAL A 546 30.25 52.32 21.22
N CYS A 547 29.26 53.20 21.35
CA CYS A 547 29.07 53.97 22.57
C CYS A 547 28.74 53.04 23.76
N PRO A 548 29.04 53.43 25.02
CA PRO A 548 28.85 52.57 26.18
C PRO A 548 27.41 52.06 26.36
N LEU A 549 26.41 52.88 26.02
CA LEU A 549 25.00 52.51 26.12
C LEU A 549 24.64 51.40 25.11
N LEU A 550 25.10 51.53 23.87
CA LEU A 550 24.88 50.49 22.85
C LEU A 550 25.64 49.21 23.20
N GLN A 551 26.86 49.32 23.75
CA GLN A 551 27.62 48.16 24.21
C GLN A 551 26.87 47.37 25.30
N GLN A 552 26.25 48.07 26.26
CA GLN A 552 25.41 47.43 27.28
C GLN A 552 24.20 46.74 26.66
N GLY A 553 23.51 47.37 25.70
CA GLY A 553 22.38 46.77 24.99
C GLY A 553 22.76 45.52 24.19
N LEU A 554 23.89 45.56 23.47
CA LEU A 554 24.41 44.41 22.72
C LEU A 554 24.77 43.25 23.66
N ALA A 555 25.41 43.55 24.79
CA ALA A 555 25.75 42.54 25.79
C ALA A 555 24.50 41.92 26.43
N ALA A 556 23.50 42.74 26.77
CA ALA A 556 22.23 42.26 27.32
C ALA A 556 21.49 41.36 26.33
N TYR A 557 21.37 41.77 25.06
CA TYR A 557 20.70 40.98 24.03
C TYR A 557 21.44 39.65 23.75
N ALA A 558 22.76 39.69 23.64
CA ALA A 558 23.58 38.49 23.48
C ALA A 558 23.40 37.50 24.65
N ALA A 559 23.41 38.00 25.89
CA ALA A 559 23.18 37.19 27.08
C ALA A 559 21.76 36.60 27.11
N GLU A 560 20.75 37.34 26.67
CA GLU A 560 19.37 36.85 26.54
C GLU A 560 19.28 35.71 25.52
N GLN A 561 19.85 35.86 24.32
CA GLN A 561 19.86 34.82 23.29
C GLN A 561 20.57 33.54 23.78
N ALA A 562 21.73 33.70 24.42
CA ALA A 562 22.47 32.59 25.00
C ALA A 562 21.66 31.88 26.11
N SER A 563 20.97 32.65 26.96
CA SER A 563 20.08 32.12 28.00
C SER A 563 18.91 31.31 27.42
N LEU A 564 18.26 31.83 26.37
CA LEU A 564 17.15 31.16 25.69
C LEU A 564 17.56 29.80 25.10
N LEU A 565 18.70 29.74 24.40
CA LEU A 565 19.20 28.49 23.81
C LEU A 565 19.56 27.44 24.87
N ARG A 566 20.21 27.87 25.96
CA ARG A 566 20.49 26.99 27.12
C ARG A 566 19.20 26.49 27.78
N GLY A 567 18.25 27.39 27.98
CA GLY A 567 16.92 27.07 28.52
C GLY A 567 16.20 26.05 27.64
N LEU A 568 16.26 26.22 26.32
CA LEU A 568 15.68 25.29 25.35
C LEU A 568 16.33 23.90 25.45
N GLY A 569 17.67 23.83 25.52
CA GLY A 569 18.41 22.59 25.71
C GLY A 569 18.01 21.86 27.00
N ASN A 570 17.92 22.58 28.12
CA ASN A 570 17.48 22.04 29.40
C ASN A 570 16.04 21.50 29.33
N ASN A 571 15.12 22.26 28.72
CA ASN A 571 13.73 21.84 28.52
C ASN A 571 13.63 20.55 27.69
N PHE A 572 14.44 20.43 26.63
CA PHE A 572 14.49 19.23 25.81
C PHE A 572 14.97 18.02 26.60
N GLN A 573 16.06 18.18 27.37
CA GLN A 573 16.58 17.10 28.21
C GLN A 573 15.56 16.63 29.25
N GLN A 574 14.88 17.56 29.94
CA GLN A 574 13.82 17.22 30.89
C GLN A 574 12.66 16.49 30.21
N ALA A 575 12.23 16.94 29.04
CA ALA A 575 11.19 16.26 28.27
C ALA A 575 11.59 14.83 27.89
N TRP A 576 12.85 14.59 27.52
CA TRP A 576 13.34 13.26 27.16
C TRP A 576 13.53 12.35 28.37
N GLN A 577 13.90 12.87 29.54
CA GLN A 577 13.97 12.10 30.78
C GLN A 577 12.60 11.51 31.15
N ARG A 578 11.53 12.29 31.02
CA ARG A 578 10.15 11.81 31.25
C ARG A 578 9.76 10.65 30.32
N VAL A 579 10.33 10.61 29.11
CA VAL A 579 10.07 9.55 28.12
C VAL A 579 10.90 8.27 28.40
N LYS A 580 12.05 8.38 29.08
CA LYS A 580 12.90 7.24 29.44
C LYS A 580 12.31 6.35 30.53
N HIS A 581 11.38 6.88 31.33
CA HIS A 581 10.68 6.17 32.40
C HIS A 581 9.34 5.57 31.96
N ILE A 582 9.08 5.47 30.66
CA ILE A 582 7.90 4.73 30.17
C ILE A 582 8.25 3.25 30.23
N ASP A 583 7.70 2.56 31.22
CA ASP A 583 7.80 1.12 31.37
C ASP A 583 7.40 0.45 30.05
N ILE A 584 8.28 -0.42 29.56
CA ILE A 584 7.94 -1.38 28.51
C ILE A 584 6.92 -2.30 29.18
N PRO A 585 5.67 -2.42 28.70
CA PRO A 585 4.72 -3.33 29.33
C PRO A 585 5.31 -4.73 29.30
N THR A 586 5.71 -5.23 30.47
CA THR A 586 6.00 -6.64 30.68
C THR A 586 4.67 -7.37 30.82
N ALA A 587 4.67 -8.69 30.64
CA ALA A 587 3.45 -9.48 30.73
C ALA A 587 2.77 -9.43 32.12
N ASP A 588 3.47 -8.90 33.13
CA ASP A 588 3.05 -8.93 34.53
C ASP A 588 2.45 -7.61 35.03
N ASP A 589 2.46 -6.53 34.23
CA ASP A 589 2.01 -5.19 34.65
C ASP A 589 0.52 -4.90 34.37
N GLU A 590 -0.31 -5.93 34.15
CA GLU A 590 -1.75 -5.80 33.83
C GLU A 590 -2.66 -5.33 35.00
N GLY A 591 -2.11 -4.65 36.02
CA GLY A 591 -2.87 -4.31 37.23
C GLY A 591 -2.67 -2.91 37.82
N ARG A 592 -1.83 -2.04 37.26
CA ARG A 592 -1.63 -0.68 37.79
C ARG A 592 -2.08 0.40 36.82
N GLU A 593 -3.30 0.88 37.04
CA GLU A 593 -3.75 2.17 36.55
C GLU A 593 -2.80 3.26 37.07
N THR A 594 -2.00 3.81 36.17
CA THR A 594 -1.47 5.16 36.37
C THR A 594 -2.44 6.10 35.67
N GLU A 595 -3.17 6.89 36.46
CA GLU A 595 -3.96 8.02 35.98
C GLU A 595 -3.07 8.96 35.17
N LEU A 596 -3.07 8.78 33.86
CA LEU A 596 -2.52 9.75 32.93
C LEU A 596 -3.61 10.78 32.67
N ASP A 597 -3.40 11.95 33.26
CA ASP A 597 -4.12 13.20 33.02
C ASP A 597 -4.56 13.31 31.55
N SER A 598 -5.86 13.15 31.35
CA SER A 598 -6.57 13.15 30.08
C SER A 598 -6.95 14.58 29.67
N GLY A 599 -6.05 15.54 29.89
CA GLY A 599 -6.15 16.91 29.41
C GLY A 599 -5.36 17.15 28.13
N SER A 600 -6.07 17.40 27.02
CA SER A 600 -5.55 17.92 25.74
C SER A 600 -4.93 16.89 24.77
N MET A 601 -5.79 16.04 24.21
CA MET A 601 -5.52 15.34 22.96
C MET A 601 -6.78 15.33 22.09
N LEU A 602 -7.00 16.40 21.30
CA LEU A 602 -7.58 16.43 19.94
C LEU A 602 -8.18 17.80 19.58
N TYR A 603 -7.81 18.29 18.38
CA TYR A 603 -8.32 19.42 17.60
C TYR A 603 -7.85 20.85 17.94
N GLY A 604 -7.40 21.53 16.88
CA GLY A 604 -6.92 22.91 16.87
C GLY A 604 -6.23 23.25 15.54
N PHE A 605 -6.87 22.91 14.41
CA PHE A 605 -6.72 23.58 13.11
C PHE A 605 -7.86 23.07 12.20
N ALA A 606 -9.07 23.50 12.54
CA ALA A 606 -10.24 23.63 11.67
C ALA A 606 -11.09 24.69 12.36
N GLY A 607 -11.35 25.80 11.66
CA GLY A 607 -12.25 26.85 12.13
C GLY A 607 -13.64 26.28 12.37
N ASP A 608 -14.21 26.66 13.49
CA ASP A 608 -15.63 26.52 13.78
C ASP A 608 -16.32 27.71 13.09
N GLU A 609 -17.01 27.46 11.97
CA GLU A 609 -18.09 28.32 11.51
C GLU A 609 -19.33 27.44 11.38
N SER A 610 -20.21 27.60 12.36
CA SER A 610 -21.59 27.19 12.32
C SER A 610 -22.32 27.97 11.22
N GLU A 611 -22.85 27.25 10.23
CA GLU A 611 -23.93 27.74 9.39
C GLU A 611 -25.18 27.91 10.28
N ASP A 612 -25.67 29.15 10.39
CA ASP A 612 -27.09 29.41 10.66
C ASP A 612 -27.63 30.22 9.48
N GLU A 613 -28.62 29.64 8.82
CA GLU A 613 -29.32 30.21 7.67
C GLU A 613 -30.22 31.38 8.11
N GLY A 614 -30.15 32.48 7.36
CA GLY A 614 -31.07 33.61 7.51
C GLY A 614 -31.24 34.36 6.18
N ALA A 615 -32.24 33.93 5.40
CA ALA A 615 -32.62 34.51 4.12
C ALA A 615 -33.18 35.95 4.21
N ALA A 616 -32.76 36.83 3.27
CA ALA A 616 -33.56 37.87 2.61
C ALA A 616 -32.62 38.70 1.68
N ALA A 617 -32.71 38.57 0.35
CA ALA A 617 -33.54 39.39 -0.53
C ALA A 617 -32.88 40.74 -0.95
N THR A 618 -32.38 40.74 -2.20
CA THR A 618 -32.59 41.79 -3.25
C THR A 618 -32.46 43.27 -2.91
N GLY A 619 -31.55 43.96 -3.62
CA GLY A 619 -31.84 45.30 -4.18
C GLY A 619 -30.71 46.33 -4.19
N ALA A 620 -30.47 46.91 -5.37
CA ALA A 620 -29.99 48.28 -5.66
C ALA A 620 -28.55 48.67 -5.22
N LEU A 621 -27.62 48.94 -6.15
CA LEU A 621 -27.39 50.22 -6.88
C LEU A 621 -26.85 51.38 -6.03
N SER A 622 -25.65 51.86 -6.45
CA SER A 622 -25.13 53.24 -6.30
C SER A 622 -24.78 53.64 -4.84
N GLU A 623 -23.79 54.45 -4.47
CA GLU A 623 -23.07 55.60 -5.03
C GLU A 623 -21.75 55.76 -4.25
N TYR A 624 -20.80 56.49 -4.85
CA TYR A 624 -19.74 57.34 -4.26
C TYR A 624 -19.54 57.37 -2.73
N GLU A 625 -18.32 57.17 -2.25
CA GLU A 625 -17.25 58.17 -2.03
C GLU A 625 -15.91 57.48 -1.76
#